data_AF-A0A350H6D5-F1
#
_entry.id   AF-A0A350H6D5-F1
#
_cell.length_a   1.000
_cell.length_b   1.000
_cell.length_c   1.000
_cell.angle_alpha   90.00
_cell.angle_beta   90.00
_cell.angle_gamma   90.00
#
_symmetry.space_group_name_H-M   'P 1'
#
loop_
_entity.id
_entity.type
_entity.pdbx_description
1 polymer ?
#
loop_
_entity_poly.entity_id
_entity_poly.type
_entity_poly.pdbx_seq_one_letter_code
_entity_poly.pdbx_strand_id
1 'polypeptide(L)'
;MLLEKIDGPNTDIIDYFANAEQNYINSSLNKTSAFYDIWTQKEAYLKMKDTGFINISPSDFDVTQKKHLLSTKKVGTYMLSVCSESNLSSNICTKAIDLSDVLFYFDNL
;
A
#
# COMPACT_ATOMS: atom_id res chain seq x y z
N MET A 1 5.71 -2.11 -4.93
CA MET A 1 5.82 -1.52 -3.57
C MET A 1 5.30 -0.08 -3.61
N LEU A 2 4.67 0.38 -2.54
CA LEU A 2 4.32 1.78 -2.29
C LEU A 2 4.59 2.16 -0.84
N LEU A 3 5.15 3.35 -0.62
CA LEU A 3 5.30 3.98 0.68
C LEU A 3 4.61 5.35 0.62
N GLU A 4 3.68 5.61 1.53
CA GLU A 4 2.89 6.84 1.55
C GLU A 4 2.92 7.49 2.93
N LYS A 5 2.99 8.81 3.01
CA LYS A 5 2.93 9.53 4.30
C LYS A 5 1.50 9.55 4.78
N ILE A 6 1.28 9.20 6.04
CA ILE A 6 -0.02 9.31 6.70
C ILE A 6 -0.20 10.77 7.11
N ASP A 7 -0.93 11.53 6.31
CA ASP A 7 -1.53 12.80 6.73
C ASP A 7 -3.07 12.67 6.71
N GLY A 8 -3.86 13.74 6.85
CA GLY A 8 -5.31 13.58 7.01
C GLY A 8 -5.95 12.75 5.87
N PRO A 9 -7.03 11.99 6.12
CA PRO A 9 -7.64 11.21 5.05
C PRO A 9 -8.29 12.17 4.05
N ASN A 10 -7.93 12.06 2.77
CA ASN A 10 -8.75 12.59 1.70
C ASN A 10 -9.96 11.66 1.53
N THR A 11 -11.04 11.97 2.22
CA THR A 11 -12.22 11.09 2.26
C THR A 11 -12.98 11.04 0.94
N ASP A 12 -12.78 12.01 0.07
CA ASP A 12 -13.55 12.15 -1.18
C ASP A 12 -13.27 11.00 -2.15
N ILE A 13 -12.11 10.36 -2.06
CA ILE A 13 -11.75 9.23 -2.93
C ILE A 13 -12.33 7.88 -2.44
N ILE A 14 -12.78 7.80 -1.18
CA ILE A 14 -13.28 6.54 -0.58
C ILE A 14 -14.51 6.03 -1.32
N ASP A 15 -15.38 6.94 -1.76
CA ASP A 15 -16.63 6.60 -2.45
C ASP A 15 -16.40 5.88 -3.80
N TYR A 16 -15.18 5.97 -4.34
CA TYR A 16 -14.77 5.28 -5.56
C TYR A 16 -14.16 3.89 -5.31
N PHE A 17 -13.96 3.48 -4.06
CA PHE A 17 -13.41 2.15 -3.73
C PHE A 17 -14.47 1.05 -3.83
N ALA A 18 -14.04 -0.21 -3.80
CA ALA A 18 -14.98 -1.33 -3.74
C ALA A 18 -15.74 -1.34 -2.39
N ASN A 19 -16.99 -1.79 -2.39
CA ASN A 19 -17.86 -1.75 -1.21
C ASN A 19 -17.24 -2.40 0.04
N ALA A 20 -16.50 -3.51 -0.12
CA ALA A 20 -15.84 -4.19 1.00
C ALA A 20 -14.74 -3.31 1.65
N GLU A 21 -14.02 -2.54 0.83
CA GLU A 21 -12.96 -1.64 1.28
C GLU A 21 -13.56 -0.41 1.96
N GLN A 22 -14.64 0.15 1.40
CA GLN A 22 -15.40 1.23 2.03
C GLN A 22 -15.91 0.79 3.41
N ASN A 23 -16.49 -0.41 3.50
CA ASN A 23 -16.97 -0.96 4.76
C ASN A 23 -15.84 -1.16 5.77
N TYR A 24 -14.68 -1.65 5.33
CA TYR A 24 -13.49 -1.77 6.19
C TYR A 24 -13.05 -0.41 6.74
N ILE A 25 -12.96 0.62 5.89
CA ILE A 25 -12.56 1.96 6.33
C ILE A 25 -13.59 2.56 7.29
N ASN A 26 -14.88 2.47 6.94
CA ASN A 26 -15.96 3.08 7.70
C ASN A 26 -16.19 2.44 9.07
N SER A 27 -15.94 1.13 9.19
CA SER A 27 -16.05 0.40 10.46
C SER A 27 -14.78 0.47 11.33
N SER A 28 -13.68 1.02 10.81
CA SER A 28 -12.43 1.13 11.55
C SER A 28 -12.47 2.24 12.61
N LEU A 29 -11.89 1.94 13.79
CA LEU A 29 -11.65 2.92 14.85
C LEU A 29 -10.72 4.05 14.39
N ASN A 30 -9.76 3.73 13.52
CA ASN A 30 -8.84 4.69 12.94
C ASN A 30 -9.03 4.73 11.42
N LYS A 31 -10.00 5.54 10.98
CA LYS A 31 -10.36 5.69 9.57
C LYS A 31 -9.18 6.14 8.71
N THR A 32 -8.36 7.07 9.19
CA THR A 32 -7.16 7.53 8.49
C THR A 32 -6.20 6.36 8.22
N SER A 33 -5.85 5.60 9.25
CA SER A 33 -4.94 4.46 9.07
C SER A 33 -5.53 3.37 8.17
N ALA A 34 -6.84 3.12 8.26
CA ALA A 34 -7.53 2.15 7.40
C ALA A 34 -7.60 2.63 5.94
N PHE A 35 -7.81 3.93 5.72
CA PHE A 35 -7.75 4.53 4.40
C PHE A 35 -6.37 4.31 3.76
N TYR A 36 -5.29 4.68 4.46
CA TYR A 36 -3.95 4.49 3.92
C TYR A 36 -3.61 3.01 3.72
N ASP A 37 -4.08 2.12 4.58
CA ASP A 37 -3.90 0.67 4.39
C ASP A 37 -4.51 0.19 3.06
N ILE A 38 -5.74 0.61 2.73
CA ILE A 38 -6.36 0.28 1.44
C ILE A 38 -5.69 1.01 0.28
N TRP A 39 -5.46 2.32 0.42
CA TRP A 39 -4.85 3.15 -0.63
C TRP A 39 -3.49 2.60 -1.04
N THR A 40 -2.62 2.31 -0.07
CA THR A 40 -1.28 1.84 -0.39
C THR A 40 -1.28 0.44 -1.01
N GLN A 41 -2.23 -0.42 -0.63
CA GLN A 41 -2.43 -1.72 -1.26
C GLN A 41 -2.89 -1.58 -2.72
N LYS A 42 -3.85 -0.70 -3.01
CA LYS A 42 -4.37 -0.48 -4.37
C LYS A 42 -3.27 -0.01 -5.32
N GLU A 43 -2.56 1.03 -4.92
CA GLU A 43 -1.43 1.58 -5.67
C GLU A 43 -0.29 0.56 -5.84
N ALA A 44 0.05 -0.21 -4.79
CA ALA A 44 1.07 -1.26 -4.90
C ALA A 44 0.67 -2.36 -5.90
N TYR A 45 -0.62 -2.74 -5.94
CA TYR A 45 -1.16 -3.70 -6.89
C TYR A 45 -1.12 -3.17 -8.33
N LEU A 46 -1.54 -1.92 -8.56
CA LEU A 46 -1.53 -1.31 -9.89
C LEU A 46 -0.11 -1.08 -10.40
N LYS A 47 0.84 -0.76 -9.52
CA LYS A 47 2.28 -0.71 -9.86
C LYS A 47 2.83 -2.07 -10.27
N MET A 48 2.42 -3.14 -9.58
CA MET A 48 2.81 -4.49 -9.97
C MET A 48 2.22 -4.89 -11.34
N LYS A 49 1.01 -4.42 -11.67
CA LYS A 49 0.38 -4.66 -12.98
C LYS A 49 0.86 -3.74 -14.09
N ASP A 50 1.65 -2.72 -13.78
CA ASP A 50 2.15 -1.70 -14.71
C ASP A 50 1.02 -0.95 -15.46
N THR A 51 -0.12 -0.74 -14.80
CA THR A 51 -1.30 -0.08 -15.42
C THR A 51 -1.61 1.29 -14.85
N GLY A 52 -1.21 1.56 -13.60
CA GLY A 52 -1.74 2.70 -12.84
C GLY A 52 -3.27 2.72 -12.82
N PHE A 53 -3.86 3.90 -12.68
CA PHE A 53 -5.32 4.13 -12.73
C PHE A 53 -5.84 4.54 -14.12
N ILE A 54 -5.05 4.39 -15.19
CA ILE A 54 -5.40 4.95 -16.51
C ILE A 54 -6.64 4.27 -17.13
N ASN A 55 -6.76 2.96 -16.96
CA ASN A 55 -7.83 2.15 -17.57
C ASN A 55 -8.58 1.26 -16.54
N ILE A 56 -8.36 1.50 -15.25
CA ILE A 56 -8.93 0.70 -14.17
C ILE A 56 -9.47 1.66 -13.12
N SER A 57 -10.77 1.62 -12.86
CA SER A 57 -11.38 2.38 -11.78
C SER A 57 -10.96 1.80 -10.43
N PRO A 58 -10.79 2.62 -9.37
CA PRO A 58 -10.55 2.10 -8.02
C PRO A 58 -11.63 1.12 -7.53
N SER A 59 -12.83 1.16 -8.11
CA SER A 59 -13.95 0.25 -7.81
C SER A 59 -13.85 -1.12 -8.49
N ASP A 60 -13.05 -1.26 -9.54
CA ASP A 60 -13.03 -2.45 -10.41
C ASP A 60 -12.32 -3.64 -9.77
N PHE A 61 -11.60 -3.40 -8.67
CA PHE A 61 -10.89 -4.44 -7.95
C PHE A 61 -10.90 -4.17 -6.45
N ASP A 62 -11.01 -5.28 -5.71
CA ASP A 62 -10.99 -5.31 -4.26
C ASP A 62 -9.65 -5.88 -3.78
N VAL A 63 -8.90 -5.12 -2.98
CA VAL A 63 -7.62 -5.57 -2.38
C VAL A 63 -7.84 -6.46 -1.15
N THR A 64 -9.00 -6.39 -0.50
CA THR A 64 -9.33 -7.25 0.65
C THR A 64 -9.42 -8.72 0.27
N GLN A 65 -9.70 -9.02 -1.01
CA GLN A 65 -9.69 -10.37 -1.58
C GLN A 65 -8.29 -10.84 -2.05
N LYS A 66 -7.30 -9.93 -2.06
CA LYS A 66 -5.94 -10.17 -2.57
C LYS A 66 -4.89 -10.22 -1.46
N LYS A 67 -5.30 -10.46 -0.21
CA LYS A 67 -4.41 -10.46 0.97
C LYS A 67 -3.23 -11.43 0.89
N HIS A 68 -3.30 -12.49 0.08
CA HIS A 68 -2.19 -13.42 -0.12
C HIS A 68 -1.05 -12.83 -0.98
N LEU A 69 -1.37 -11.83 -1.82
CA LEU A 69 -0.41 -11.13 -2.69
C LEU A 69 0.15 -9.86 -2.05
N LEU A 70 -0.44 -9.42 -0.93
CA LEU A 70 -0.22 -8.12 -0.33
C LEU A 70 0.32 -8.27 1.10
N SER A 71 1.29 -7.45 1.45
CA SER A 71 1.68 -7.21 2.83
C SER A 71 1.73 -5.72 3.08
N THR A 72 1.21 -5.28 4.23
CA THR A 72 1.18 -3.87 4.62
C THR A 72 1.73 -3.70 6.03
N LYS A 73 2.50 -2.63 6.25
CA LYS A 73 3.10 -2.31 7.54
C LYS A 73 3.16 -0.79 7.73
N LYS A 74 2.79 -0.33 8.92
CA LYS A 74 3.06 1.05 9.33
C LYS A 74 4.54 1.20 9.73
N VAL A 75 5.22 2.18 9.16
CA VAL A 75 6.64 2.49 9.43
C VAL A 75 6.73 3.97 9.84
N GLY A 76 6.80 4.22 11.15
CA GLY A 76 6.74 5.59 11.69
C GLY A 76 5.43 6.29 11.30
N THR A 77 5.55 7.41 10.57
CA THR A 77 4.42 8.19 10.03
C THR A 77 4.01 7.78 8.61
N TYR A 78 4.47 6.63 8.12
CA TYR A 78 4.21 6.16 6.78
C TYR A 78 3.46 4.82 6.78
N MET A 79 2.72 4.57 5.71
CA MET A 79 2.15 3.27 5.37
C MET A 79 2.93 2.66 4.20
N LEU A 80 3.41 1.43 4.37
CA LEU A 80 4.17 0.68 3.37
C LEU A 80 3.37 -0.54 2.93
N SER A 81 3.10 -0.69 1.63
CA SER A 81 2.54 -1.90 1.05
C SER A 81 3.43 -2.49 -0.03
N VAL A 82 3.57 -3.81 -0.01
CA VAL A 82 4.26 -4.61 -1.03
C VAL A 82 3.25 -5.54 -1.67
N CYS A 83 3.26 -5.61 -3.00
CA CYS A 83 2.47 -6.55 -3.78
C CYS A 83 3.41 -7.42 -4.61
N SER A 84 3.12 -8.72 -4.71
CA SER A 84 3.87 -9.69 -5.53
C SER A 84 2.89 -10.60 -6.28
N GLU A 85 3.32 -11.15 -7.43
CA GLU A 85 2.54 -12.18 -8.13
C GLU A 85 2.58 -13.53 -7.42
N SER A 86 3.58 -13.73 -6.56
CA SER A 86 3.70 -14.87 -5.65
C SER A 86 3.15 -14.54 -4.27
N ASN A 87 2.74 -15.56 -3.53
CA ASN A 87 2.29 -15.40 -2.15
C ASN A 87 3.37 -14.73 -1.30
N LEU A 88 3.02 -13.62 -0.64
CA LEU A 88 3.89 -12.95 0.30
C LEU A 88 3.71 -13.54 1.70
N SER A 89 4.82 -13.71 2.41
CA SER A 89 4.75 -13.82 3.87
C SER A 89 4.20 -12.52 4.43
N SER A 90 3.40 -12.59 5.49
CA SER A 90 2.78 -11.41 6.09
C SER A 90 3.77 -10.39 6.67
N ASN A 91 5.06 -10.72 6.78
CA ASN A 91 6.05 -9.91 7.48
C ASN A 91 6.96 -9.13 6.52
N ILE A 92 6.77 -7.80 6.45
CA ILE A 92 7.74 -6.89 5.85
C ILE A 92 8.86 -6.59 6.85
N CYS A 93 10.09 -6.96 6.48
CA CYS A 93 11.31 -6.57 7.17
C CYS A 93 11.82 -5.23 6.63
N THR A 94 12.20 -4.32 7.53
CA THR A 94 12.75 -3.00 7.19
C THR A 94 14.07 -2.84 7.92
N LYS A 95 15.15 -2.54 7.19
CA LYS A 95 16.47 -2.24 7.76
C LYS A 95 16.70 -0.74 7.64
N ALA A 96 17.09 -0.09 8.74
CA ALA A 96 17.61 1.27 8.68
C ALA A 96 18.99 1.22 7.99
N ILE A 97 19.17 2.07 7.00
CA ILE A 97 20.44 2.23 6.29
C ILE A 97 21.05 3.58 6.64
N ASP A 98 22.38 3.65 6.66
CA ASP A 98 23.12 4.89 6.80
C ASP A 98 23.76 5.32 5.47
N LEU A 99 24.48 6.45 5.48
CA LEU A 99 25.15 6.96 4.28
C LEU A 99 26.21 5.97 3.76
N SER A 100 26.86 5.21 4.64
CA SER A 100 27.88 4.24 4.23
C SER A 100 27.26 3.06 3.48
N ASP A 101 26.09 2.56 3.91
CA ASP A 101 25.32 1.55 3.16
C ASP A 101 24.96 2.05 1.75
N VAL A 102 24.57 3.32 1.62
CA VAL A 102 24.20 3.95 0.33
C VAL A 102 25.40 4.08 -0.59
N LEU A 103 26.52 4.62 -0.08
CA LEU A 103 27.75 4.78 -0.86
C LEU A 103 28.27 3.43 -1.35
N PHE A 104 28.29 2.43 -0.47
CA PHE A 104 28.69 1.06 -0.84
C PHE A 104 27.86 0.50 -2.00
N TYR A 105 26.54 0.73 -2.02
CA TYR A 105 25.69 0.24 -3.11
C TYR A 105 26.03 0.89 -4.46
N PHE A 106 26.22 2.22 -4.49
CA PHE A 106 26.49 2.94 -5.74
C PHE A 106 27.93 2.75 -6.26
N ASP A 107 28.90 2.51 -5.37
CA ASP A 107 30.29 2.25 -5.75
C ASP A 107 30.50 0.84 -6.35
N ASN A 108 29.49 -0.05 -6.25
CA ASN A 108 29.55 -1.44 -6.74
C ASN A 108 28.50 -1.75 -7.82
N LEU A 109 27.92 -0.73 -8.47
CA LEU A 109 27.08 -0.83 -9.67
C LEU A 109 27.93 -0.69 -10.95
#